data_AF-A0A443IL67-F1
#
_entry.id   AF-A0A443IL67-F1
#
_cell.length_a   1.000
_cell.length_b   1.000
_cell.length_c   1.000
_cell.angle_alpha   90.00
_cell.angle_beta   90.00
_cell.angle_gamma   90.00
#
_symmetry.space_group_name_H-M   'P 1'
#
loop_
_entity.id
_entity.type
_entity.pdbx_description
1 polymer ?
#
loop_
_entity_poly.entity_id
_entity_poly.type
_entity_poly.pdbx_seq_one_letter_code
_entity_poly.pdbx_strand_id
1 'polypeptide(L)' 'MALVVGRKAGEAIILENSRDDTQMRIEVIKEDGLLRLKIEAPKHIQIYREEIYGEQRKNRL' A
#
# COMPACT_ATOMS: atom_id res chain seq x y z
N MET A 1 -16.35 -3.12 4.74
CA MET A 1 -16.27 -4.20 3.74
C MET A 1 -14.80 -4.40 3.39
N ALA A 2 -14.35 -5.63 3.12
CA ALA A 2 -12.98 -5.93 2.69
C ALA A 2 -13.00 -6.58 1.31
N LEU A 3 -12.03 -6.22 0.45
CA LEU A 3 -11.81 -6.87 -0.84
C LEU A 3 -10.59 -7.79 -0.73
N VAL A 4 -10.73 -9.05 -1.15
CA VAL A 4 -9.66 -10.05 -1.11
C VAL A 4 -9.33 -10.48 -2.54
N VAL A 5 -8.07 -10.31 -2.95
CA VAL A 5 -7.59 -10.65 -4.30
C VAL A 5 -6.18 -11.27 -4.21
N GLY A 6 -5.91 -12.29 -5.02
CA GLY A 6 -4.56 -12.86 -5.17
C GLY A 6 -3.87 -12.28 -6.41
N ARG A 7 -2.58 -11.91 -6.31
CA ARG A 7 -1.79 -11.29 -7.39
C ARG A 7 -0.46 -12.04 -7.56
N LYS A 8 -0.09 -12.34 -8.82
CA LYS A 8 1.22 -12.87 -9.20
C LYS A 8 2.25 -11.74 -9.31
N ALA A 9 3.53 -12.09 -9.34
CA ALA A 9 4.59 -11.14 -9.70
C ALA A 9 4.30 -10.44 -11.04
N GLY A 10 4.45 -9.12 -11.06
CA GLY A 10 4.11 -8.23 -12.17
C GLY A 10 2.66 -7.74 -12.18
N GLU A 11 1.76 -8.34 -11.38
CA GLU A 11 0.37 -7.86 -11.26
C GLU A 11 0.24 -6.77 -10.18
N ALA A 12 -0.72 -5.88 -10.39
CA ALA A 12 -0.96 -4.75 -9.50
C ALA A 12 -2.43 -4.61 -9.08
N ILE A 13 -2.63 -3.87 -8.00
CA ILE A 13 -3.91 -3.39 -7.47
C ILE A 13 -3.87 -1.86 -7.54
N ILE A 14 -4.97 -1.28 -8.00
CA ILE A 14 -5.16 0.17 -8.03
C ILE A 14 -6.15 0.55 -6.94
N LEU A 15 -5.78 1.52 -6.11
CA LEU A 15 -6.66 2.17 -5.15
C LEU A 15 -6.90 3.57 -5.69
N GLU A 16 -8.16 3.88 -5.99
CA GLU A 16 -8.55 5.19 -6.52
C GLU A 16 -9.65 5.75 -5.64
N ASN A 17 -9.51 7.02 -5.27
CA ASN A 17 -10.56 7.77 -4.61
C ASN A 17 -11.27 8.64 -5.65
N SER A 18 -12.51 8.30 -5.95
CA SER A 18 -13.34 8.99 -6.95
C SER A 18 -13.67 10.44 -6.60
N ARG A 19 -13.34 10.91 -5.39
CA ARG A 19 -13.64 12.28 -4.94
C ARG A 19 -12.50 13.27 -5.11
N ASP A 20 -11.25 12.81 -5.19
CA ASP A 20 -10.08 13.71 -5.13
C ASP A 20 -8.95 13.32 -6.09
N ASP A 21 -9.25 12.53 -7.13
CA ASP A 21 -8.30 12.03 -8.15
C ASP A 21 -7.04 11.36 -7.54
N THR A 22 -7.10 10.97 -6.26
CA THR A 22 -5.98 10.31 -5.60
C THR A 22 -5.93 8.87 -6.03
N GLN A 23 -4.83 8.51 -6.69
CA GLN A 23 -4.56 7.14 -7.12
C GLN A 23 -3.33 6.61 -6.41
N MET A 24 -3.40 5.37 -5.93
CA MET A 24 -2.24 4.59 -5.50
C MET A 24 -2.18 3.30 -6.29
N ARG A 25 -0.97 2.86 -6.59
CA ARG A 25 -0.70 1.58 -7.26
C ARG A 25 0.14 0.71 -6.35
N ILE A 26 -0.32 -0.52 -6.11
CA ILE A 26 0.40 -1.53 -5.34
C ILE A 26 0.71 -2.68 -6.29
N GLU A 27 1.99 -2.92 -6.56
CA GLU A 27 2.45 -3.97 -7.47
C GLU A 27 3.22 -5.05 -6.71
N VAL A 28 2.94 -6.32 -7.04
CA VAL A 28 3.72 -7.45 -6.55
C VAL A 28 4.96 -7.57 -7.43
N ILE A 29 6.14 -7.31 -6.87
CA ILE A 29 7.41 -7.41 -7.59
C ILE A 29 7.90 -8.85 -7.65
N LYS A 30 7.76 -9.59 -6.54
CA LYS A 30 8.10 -11.01 -6.46
C LYS A 30 7.47 -11.68 -5.23
N GLU A 31 7.31 -12.98 -5.34
CA GLU A 31 6.94 -13.88 -4.25
C GLU A 31 7.99 -14.99 -4.18
N ASP A 32 8.96 -14.81 -3.30
CA ASP A 32 9.97 -15.83 -3.01
C ASP A 32 10.26 -15.82 -1.51
N GLY A 33 9.51 -16.65 -0.78
CA GLY A 33 9.43 -16.69 0.69
C GLY A 33 8.70 -15.48 1.30
N LEU A 34 9.09 -14.27 0.90
CA LEU A 34 8.46 -13.02 1.29
C LEU A 34 7.91 -12.29 0.07
N LEU A 35 6.73 -11.71 0.24
CA LEU A 35 6.10 -10.84 -0.74
C LEU A 35 6.86 -9.51 -0.82
N ARG A 36 7.34 -9.14 -2.00
CA ARG A 36 7.88 -7.80 -2.25
C ARG A 36 6.86 -6.95 -2.96
N LEU A 37 6.49 -5.83 -2.33
CA LEU A 37 5.55 -4.87 -2.87
C LEU A 37 6.28 -3.59 -3.30
N LYS A 38 5.86 -3.03 -4.44
CA LYS A 38 6.16 -1.65 -4.84
C LYS A 38 4.87 -0.84 -4.69
N ILE A 39 4.93 0.26 -3.94
CA ILE A 39 3.77 1.13 -3.71
C ILE A 39 4.10 2.49 -4.28
N GLU A 40 3.29 2.95 -5.23
CA GLU A 40 3.37 4.26 -5.86
C GLU A 40 2.16 5.09 -5.41
N ALA A 41 2.42 6.27 -4.86
CA ALA A 41 1.40 7.19 -4.37
C ALA A 41 1.84 8.65 -4.52
N PRO A 42 0.91 9.61 -4.55
CA PRO A 42 1.21 11.04 -4.50
C PRO A 42 1.98 11.41 -3.23
N LYS A 43 2.81 12.46 -3.30
CA LYS A 43 3.69 12.89 -2.19
C LYS A 43 2.98 13.23 -0.88
N HIS A 44 1.71 13.63 -0.94
CA HIS A 44 0.93 13.97 0.24
C HIS A 44 0.43 12.72 0.99
N ILE A 45 0.42 11.55 0.33
CA ILE A 45 0.11 10.27 0.95
C ILE A 45 1.39 9.66 1.52
N GLN A 46 1.39 9.42 2.82
CA GLN A 46 2.49 8.78 3.51
C GLN A 46 2.22 7.28 3.59
N ILE A 47 3.24 6.47 3.25
CA ILE A 47 3.18 5.02 3.29
C ILE A 47 4.06 4.54 4.43
N TYR A 48 3.50 3.73 5.32
CA TYR A 48 4.20 3.18 6.47
C TYR A 48 4.04 1.67 6.53
N ARG A 49 5.02 1.00 7.12
CA ARG A 49 4.84 -0.35 7.65
C ARG A 49 4.04 -0.26 8.95
N GLU A 50 3.19 -1.23 9.22
CA GLU A 50 2.26 -1.18 10.36
C GLU A 50 2.99 -1.00 11.69
N GLU A 51 4.11 -1.70 11.88
CA GLU A 51 4.94 -1.62 13.09
C GLU A 51 5.48 -0.21 13.33
N ILE A 52 5.79 0.54 12.27
CA ILE A 52 6.27 1.92 12.35
C ILE A 52 5.09 2.87 12.63
N TYR A 53 3.95 2.64 11.98
CA TYR A 53 2.78 3.50 12.13
C TYR A 53 2.26 3.53 13.57
N GLY A 54 2.24 2.36 14.23
CA GLY A 54 1.83 2.25 15.64
C GLY A 54 2.73 3.04 16.60
N GLU A 55 4.04 3.03 16.38
CA GLU A 55 5.01 3.77 17.20
C GLU A 55 4.91 5.29 17.00
N GLN A 56 4.78 5.75 15.74
CA GLN A 56 4.62 7.17 15.47
C GLN A 56 3.33 7.74 16.07
N ARG A 57 2.26 6.95 16.13
CA ARG A 57 0.99 7.39 16.72
C ARG A 57 1.07 7.50 18.25
N LYS A 58 1.78 6.58 18.92
CA LYS A 58 2.01 6.64 20.37
C LYS A 58 2.85 7.86 20.77
N ASN A 59 3.83 8.24 19.95
CA ASN A 59 4.69 9.40 20.22
C ASN A 59 4.04 10.76 19.89
N ARG A 60 2.85 10.78 19.28
CA ARG A 60 2.07 12.00 18.98
C ARG A 60 0.93 12.27 19.98
N LEU A 61 0.73 11.39 20.97
CA LEU A 61 -0.25 11.50 22.05
C LEU A 61 0.46 11.78 23.37
#